data_AF-A0A7R8WFU6-F1
#
_entry.id   AF-A0A7R8WFU6-F1
#
_cell.length_a   1.000
_cell.length_b   1.000
_cell.length_c   1.000
_cell.angle_alpha   90.00
_cell.angle_beta   90.00
_cell.angle_gamma   90.00
#
_symmetry.space_group_name_H-M   'P 1'
#
loop_
_entity.id
_entity.type
_entity.pdbx_description
1 polymer ?
#
loop_
_entity_poly.entity_id
_entity_poly.type
_entity_poly.pdbx_seq_one_letter_code
_entity_poly.pdbx_strand_id
1 'polypeptide(L)'
;MENENEGGGTQPPKTAKQLEKEAKKREKMEKFKQKQDKKQQQEPADLAKTAKSAKPSKKDIKATGPTEYIFNTPSGERKRTDGPLPDAYDPKYVECVWYPWWEKQGFFKPEYGRDLSQPNPKGQFVMVIPPPNVTGSCHLGHALTNSVEDVLARWHRMCGKTTLWIPGCDHAGIATQVVVEKKLWREQGKSRHDVGREAFIEHVWKWKNEKGDRIYHQLRRLGSSLDWSRVFFSMDDNLSEAVLEAFVRLHEKGVIYRSTRLVNWSCTLKSAISDIEVNKEELSGRTFLAVPGYKDKVEFGVLIEFAYPLEDGSGELVVATTRVETMLGDSGIAVHPEDTRYSHLVGKHALHPLIPGRRLRVVADDFVEREFGTGCVKITPAHDHNDYDVGKRHDLPFLTVISDDGNMCGDCGEQFKGMPRFEARKAVLAALKEKGLYRGTKDNPMVVPVCSRSKDIVEPLIKPQWYVRCDEMAKRAVDSVANGDLRLIPDSSVKTWNRWMEGMRDWCISRQLWWGHRVPAYFVVKDGEEPEVSVGGRVLQTVLMKAGYIEE
;
A
#
# COMPACT_ATOMS: atom_id res chain seq x y z
N MET A 1 12.41 46.48 57.75
CA MET A 1 12.52 45.16 58.41
C MET A 1 11.69 44.20 57.58
N GLU A 2 12.42 43.40 56.80
CA GLU A 2 11.91 42.46 55.81
C GLU A 2 11.19 41.28 56.48
N ASN A 3 10.16 40.76 55.82
CA ASN A 3 9.62 39.42 56.08
C ASN A 3 9.30 38.77 54.73
N GLU A 4 10.18 37.89 54.29
CA GLU A 4 9.97 36.93 53.22
C GLU A 4 9.33 35.66 53.81
N ASN A 5 8.34 35.12 53.11
CA ASN A 5 7.68 33.86 53.47
C ASN A 5 7.55 33.01 52.20
N GLU A 6 8.48 32.07 52.00
CA GLU A 6 8.41 31.04 50.95
C GLU A 6 7.70 29.79 51.48
N GLY A 7 6.56 29.44 50.86
CA GLY A 7 5.84 28.21 51.12
C GLY A 7 6.28 27.07 50.20
N GLY A 8 6.98 26.07 50.74
CA GLY A 8 7.27 24.80 50.07
C GLY A 8 6.12 23.80 50.19
N GLY A 9 5.56 23.37 49.05
CA GLY A 9 4.55 22.30 48.96
C GLY A 9 5.18 20.91 48.80
N THR A 10 4.89 20.02 49.75
CA THR A 10 5.29 18.61 49.80
C THR A 10 4.49 17.74 48.81
N GLN A 11 5.18 16.92 48.02
CA GLN A 11 4.55 15.89 47.16
C GLN A 11 4.02 14.72 48.00
N PRO A 12 2.88 14.09 47.61
CA PRO A 12 2.32 12.97 48.34
C PRO A 12 3.18 11.69 48.22
N PRO A 13 3.18 10.81 49.25
CA PRO A 13 4.01 9.62 49.28
C PRO A 13 3.61 8.61 48.20
N LYS A 14 4.62 8.08 47.48
CA LYS A 14 4.45 7.09 46.40
C LYS A 14 3.83 5.80 46.93
N THR A 15 2.91 5.23 46.15
CA THR A 15 2.23 3.96 46.49
C THR A 15 3.16 2.76 46.40
N ALA A 16 2.89 1.70 47.16
CA ALA A 16 3.72 0.47 47.19
C ALA A 16 3.96 -0.15 45.79
N LYS A 17 2.95 -0.09 44.90
CA LYS A 17 3.07 -0.54 43.50
C LYS A 17 4.03 0.33 42.66
N GLN A 18 4.13 1.62 42.94
CA GLN A 18 5.08 2.51 42.25
C GLN A 18 6.52 2.26 42.70
N LEU A 19 6.72 2.00 44.00
CA LEU A 19 8.02 1.63 44.55
C LEU A 19 8.50 0.28 44.01
N GLU A 20 7.62 -0.71 43.88
CA GLU A 20 7.96 -2.02 43.29
C GLU A 20 8.33 -1.91 41.80
N LYS A 21 7.66 -1.02 41.05
CA LYS A 21 7.94 -0.78 39.63
C LYS A 21 9.26 -0.01 39.42
N GLU A 22 9.60 0.91 40.32
CA GLU A 22 10.90 1.58 40.34
C GLU A 22 12.03 0.62 40.73
N ALA A 23 11.81 -0.27 41.71
CA ALA A 23 12.76 -1.32 42.10
C ALA A 23 13.07 -2.27 40.93
N LYS A 24 12.03 -2.77 40.24
CA LYS A 24 12.18 -3.61 39.04
C LYS A 24 12.89 -2.88 37.89
N LYS A 25 12.69 -1.57 37.72
CA LYS A 25 13.43 -0.76 36.73
C LYS A 25 14.90 -0.59 37.11
N ARG A 26 15.21 -0.33 38.39
CA ARG A 26 16.59 -0.21 38.89
C ARG A 26 17.36 -1.52 38.72
N GLU A 27 16.75 -2.64 39.09
CA GLU A 27 17.36 -3.97 38.94
C GLU A 27 17.64 -4.33 37.47
N LYS A 28 16.74 -3.93 36.56
CA LYS A 28 16.92 -4.14 35.11
C LYS A 28 18.02 -3.25 34.53
N MET A 29 18.17 -2.01 35.04
CA MET A 29 19.26 -1.12 34.64
C MET A 29 20.61 -1.58 35.21
N GLU A 30 20.67 -2.10 36.44
CA GLU A 30 21.89 -2.70 37.00
C GLU A 30 22.32 -3.95 36.22
N LYS A 31 21.38 -4.84 35.88
CA LYS A 31 21.68 -6.01 35.04
C LYS A 31 22.16 -5.62 33.63
N PHE A 32 21.68 -4.50 33.09
CA PHE A 32 22.14 -3.97 31.80
C PHE A 32 23.55 -3.36 31.92
N LYS A 33 23.81 -2.59 32.98
CA LYS A 33 25.11 -1.96 33.25
C LYS A 33 26.20 -3.01 33.50
N GLN A 34 25.90 -4.04 34.29
CA GLN A 34 26.79 -5.19 34.50
C GLN A 34 27.10 -5.97 33.21
N LYS A 35 26.17 -6.01 32.24
CA LYS A 35 26.42 -6.61 30.92
C LYS A 35 27.29 -5.73 30.02
N GLN A 36 27.19 -4.40 30.13
CA GLN A 36 28.06 -3.47 29.42
C GLN A 36 29.48 -3.47 30.00
N ASP A 37 29.61 -3.48 31.33
CA ASP A 37 30.90 -3.51 32.01
C ASP A 37 31.66 -4.83 31.73
N LYS A 38 30.95 -5.97 31.65
CA LYS A 38 31.54 -7.25 31.20
C LYS A 38 32.01 -7.25 29.75
N LYS A 39 31.36 -6.48 28.86
CA LYS A 39 31.80 -6.33 27.46
C LYS A 39 33.03 -5.42 27.34
N GLN A 40 33.09 -4.33 28.11
CA GLN A 40 34.23 -3.42 28.11
C GLN A 40 35.48 -3.98 28.79
N GLN A 41 35.35 -4.97 29.68
CA GLN A 41 36.49 -5.67 30.29
C GLN A 41 37.06 -6.81 29.42
N GLN A 42 36.36 -7.26 28.36
CA GLN A 42 36.85 -8.31 27.45
C GLN A 42 37.68 -7.77 26.26
N GLU A 43 37.44 -6.53 25.81
CA GLU A 43 38.18 -5.96 24.67
C GLU A 43 39.68 -5.65 24.92
N PRO A 44 40.15 -5.26 26.12
CA PRO A 44 41.58 -4.99 26.33
C PRO A 44 42.43 -6.25 26.57
N ALA A 45 41.81 -7.37 26.97
CA ALA A 45 42.53 -8.61 27.32
C ALA A 45 42.92 -9.44 26.08
N ASP A 46 42.15 -9.36 24.99
CA ASP A 46 42.45 -10.05 23.72
C ASP A 46 43.46 -9.30 22.84
N LEU A 47 43.66 -7.99 23.06
CA LEU A 47 44.64 -7.18 22.32
C LEU A 47 46.06 -7.21 22.93
N ALA A 48 46.22 -7.67 24.17
CA ALA A 48 47.52 -7.72 24.85
C ALA A 48 48.24 -9.08 24.73
N LYS A 49 47.57 -10.15 24.26
CA LYS A 49 48.20 -11.46 24.04
C LYS A 49 48.86 -11.62 22.66
N THR A 50 48.65 -10.68 21.75
CA THR A 50 49.19 -10.72 20.37
C THR A 50 50.54 -10.02 20.21
N ALA A 51 51.09 -9.42 21.26
CA ALA A 51 52.34 -8.66 21.18
C ALA A 51 53.35 -9.05 22.28
N LYS A 52 53.86 -10.29 22.24
CA LYS A 52 55.21 -10.67 22.77
C LYS A 52 55.46 -12.18 22.64
N SER A 53 56.09 -12.60 21.55
CA SER A 53 57.22 -13.55 21.53
C SER A 53 57.53 -13.95 20.09
N ALA A 54 58.64 -13.43 19.57
CA ALA A 54 59.27 -13.92 18.36
C ALA A 54 60.61 -14.58 18.75
N LYS A 55 60.75 -15.88 18.46
CA LYS A 55 62.01 -16.53 18.05
C LYS A 55 61.68 -17.85 17.30
N PRO A 56 62.51 -18.25 16.33
CA PRO A 56 62.04 -18.93 15.13
C PRO A 56 62.02 -20.45 15.28
N SER A 57 60.98 -21.09 14.76
CA SER A 57 61.05 -22.51 14.40
C SER A 57 60.40 -22.73 13.04
N LYS A 58 61.15 -23.43 12.18
CA LYS A 58 60.76 -23.87 10.83
C LYS A 58 59.41 -24.58 10.88
N LYS A 59 58.42 -24.13 10.11
CA LYS A 59 57.35 -24.97 9.54
C LYS A 59 56.53 -24.19 8.50
N ASP A 60 56.46 -24.76 7.31
CA ASP A 60 55.57 -24.39 6.23
C ASP A 60 54.10 -24.34 6.68
N ILE A 61 53.43 -23.19 6.56
CA ILE A 61 51.98 -23.13 6.32
C ILE A 61 51.68 -21.95 5.39
N LYS A 62 51.10 -22.28 4.23
CA LYS A 62 50.73 -21.42 3.10
C LYS A 62 49.69 -20.34 3.47
N ALA A 63 49.75 -19.25 2.70
CA ALA A 63 48.89 -18.08 2.73
C ALA A 63 47.39 -18.40 2.53
N THR A 64 46.54 -17.83 3.39
CA THR A 64 45.08 -17.83 3.28
C THR A 64 44.59 -16.51 2.67
N GLY A 65 44.70 -16.40 1.34
CA GLY A 65 43.95 -15.43 0.54
C GLY A 65 42.88 -16.14 -0.31
N PRO A 66 41.83 -15.46 -0.80
CA PRO A 66 40.86 -16.05 -1.71
C PRO A 66 41.58 -16.60 -2.95
N THR A 67 41.23 -17.82 -3.37
CA THR A 67 41.89 -18.47 -4.51
C THR A 67 41.29 -17.91 -5.79
N GLU A 68 41.97 -16.99 -6.44
CA GLU A 68 41.51 -16.46 -7.73
C GLU A 68 41.47 -17.57 -8.78
N TYR A 69 40.45 -17.55 -9.64
CA TYR A 69 40.35 -18.50 -10.75
C TYR A 69 41.51 -18.23 -11.73
N ILE A 70 42.45 -19.17 -11.77
CA ILE A 70 43.77 -19.00 -12.40
C ILE A 70 43.69 -19.09 -13.94
N PHE A 71 42.58 -19.58 -14.49
CA PHE A 71 42.39 -19.72 -15.92
C PHE A 71 41.66 -18.51 -16.50
N ASN A 72 42.22 -17.90 -17.54
CA ASN A 72 41.56 -16.84 -18.32
C ASN A 72 40.51 -17.45 -19.27
N THR A 73 39.48 -18.12 -18.73
CA THR A 73 38.42 -18.73 -19.55
C THR A 73 37.48 -17.62 -20.05
N PRO A 74 37.30 -17.46 -21.38
CA PRO A 74 36.38 -16.47 -21.93
C PRO A 74 34.94 -16.65 -21.43
N SER A 75 34.21 -15.54 -21.30
CA SER A 75 32.80 -15.57 -20.91
C SER A 75 31.99 -16.42 -21.89
N GLY A 76 31.24 -17.39 -21.37
CA GLY A 76 30.41 -18.29 -22.16
C GLY A 76 31.10 -19.57 -22.61
N GLU A 77 32.38 -19.77 -22.30
CA GLU A 77 33.07 -21.04 -22.53
C GLU A 77 33.00 -21.95 -21.31
N ARG A 78 33.10 -23.26 -21.54
CA ARG A 78 33.06 -24.24 -20.45
C ARG A 78 34.28 -24.03 -19.57
N LYS A 79 34.04 -23.90 -18.27
CA LYS A 79 35.09 -23.81 -17.26
C LYS A 79 36.08 -24.97 -17.37
N ARG A 80 37.37 -24.65 -17.42
CA ARG A 80 38.45 -25.64 -17.32
C ARG A 80 38.53 -26.23 -15.91
N THR A 81 38.57 -27.56 -15.83
CA THR A 81 38.63 -28.34 -14.59
C THR A 81 39.83 -29.29 -14.53
N ASP A 82 40.77 -29.15 -15.46
CA ASP A 82 42.00 -29.94 -15.57
C ASP A 82 43.17 -29.38 -14.74
N GLY A 83 42.95 -28.26 -14.04
CA GLY A 83 43.93 -27.62 -13.16
C GLY A 83 43.97 -28.14 -11.73
N PRO A 84 44.93 -27.65 -10.94
CA PRO A 84 44.95 -27.91 -9.50
C PRO A 84 43.70 -27.34 -8.83
N LEU A 85 43.05 -28.16 -8.00
CA LEU A 85 41.92 -27.74 -7.18
C LEU A 85 42.42 -26.93 -5.96
N PRO A 86 41.70 -25.90 -5.52
CA PRO A 86 42.03 -25.19 -4.30
C PRO A 86 42.02 -26.12 -3.07
N ASP A 87 42.86 -25.83 -2.08
CA ASP A 87 42.99 -26.63 -0.85
C ASP A 87 41.69 -26.62 0.00
N ALA A 88 40.79 -25.65 -0.22
CA ALA A 88 39.46 -25.55 0.40
C ALA A 88 38.40 -25.08 -0.61
N TYR A 89 37.13 -25.41 -0.36
CA TYR A 89 36.03 -24.96 -1.21
C TYR A 89 35.92 -23.42 -1.20
N ASP A 90 36.04 -22.80 -2.38
CA ASP A 90 35.81 -21.37 -2.60
C ASP A 90 34.68 -21.19 -3.63
N PRO A 91 33.49 -20.71 -3.22
CA PRO A 91 32.38 -20.45 -4.14
C PRO A 91 32.74 -19.49 -5.28
N LYS A 92 33.60 -18.48 -5.04
CA LYS A 92 34.00 -17.54 -6.09
C LYS A 92 34.81 -18.25 -7.16
N TYR A 93 35.74 -19.11 -6.73
CA TYR A 93 36.48 -19.98 -7.63
C TYR A 93 35.52 -20.91 -8.36
N VAL A 94 34.57 -21.55 -7.68
CA VAL A 94 33.68 -22.55 -8.30
C VAL A 94 32.69 -21.92 -9.27
N GLU A 95 31.89 -20.94 -8.85
CA GLU A 95 30.77 -20.34 -9.59
C GLU A 95 31.18 -19.48 -10.78
N CYS A 96 32.41 -18.95 -10.79
CA CYS A 96 32.87 -18.12 -11.90
C CYS A 96 32.73 -18.87 -13.24
N VAL A 97 32.41 -18.13 -14.31
CA VAL A 97 32.31 -18.60 -15.70
C VAL A 97 31.15 -19.57 -16.01
N TRP A 98 30.64 -20.34 -15.04
CA TRP A 98 29.58 -21.34 -15.29
C TRP A 98 28.30 -20.75 -15.86
N TYR A 99 27.82 -19.66 -15.27
CA TYR A 99 26.50 -19.12 -15.63
C TYR A 99 26.44 -18.62 -17.08
N PRO A 100 27.39 -17.77 -17.55
CA PRO A 100 27.45 -17.39 -18.96
C PRO A 100 27.51 -18.59 -19.91
N TRP A 101 28.21 -19.66 -19.52
CA TRP A 101 28.26 -20.88 -20.33
C TRP A 101 26.90 -21.60 -20.38
N TRP A 102 26.24 -21.80 -19.23
CA TRP A 102 24.90 -22.41 -19.18
C TRP A 102 23.89 -21.66 -20.04
N GLU A 103 23.92 -20.31 -19.98
CA GLU A 103 23.05 -19.45 -20.78
C GLU A 103 23.37 -19.58 -22.28
N LYS A 104 24.65 -19.53 -22.67
CA LYS A 104 25.08 -19.69 -24.07
C LYS A 104 24.69 -21.04 -24.66
N GLN A 105 24.77 -22.12 -23.88
CA GLN A 105 24.37 -23.46 -24.34
C GLN A 105 22.85 -23.65 -24.40
N GLY A 106 22.08 -22.72 -23.83
CA GLY A 106 20.62 -22.80 -23.81
C GLY A 106 20.07 -23.86 -22.86
N PHE A 107 20.84 -24.30 -21.84
CA PHE A 107 20.42 -25.38 -20.93
C PHE A 107 19.12 -25.13 -20.17
N PHE A 108 18.72 -23.86 -20.06
CA PHE A 108 17.50 -23.47 -19.35
C PHE A 108 16.26 -23.50 -20.24
N LYS A 109 16.44 -23.58 -21.57
CA LYS A 109 15.39 -23.57 -22.56
C LYS A 109 14.65 -24.92 -22.62
N PRO A 110 13.32 -24.94 -22.77
CA PRO A 110 12.57 -26.20 -22.91
C PRO A 110 12.95 -26.98 -24.19
N GLU A 111 13.47 -26.30 -25.21
CA GLU A 111 13.99 -26.84 -26.47
C GLU A 111 15.34 -27.57 -26.30
N TYR A 112 16.03 -27.41 -25.16
CA TYR A 112 17.33 -28.02 -24.97
C TYR A 112 17.25 -29.55 -24.98
N GLY A 113 17.84 -30.17 -26.00
CA GLY A 113 17.83 -31.62 -26.20
C GLY A 113 16.47 -32.19 -26.58
N ARG A 114 15.51 -31.36 -27.04
CA ARG A 114 14.16 -31.81 -27.43
C ARG A 114 13.53 -31.01 -28.56
N ASP A 115 12.72 -31.71 -29.34
CA ASP A 115 11.78 -31.11 -30.28
C ASP A 115 10.43 -30.87 -29.58
N LEU A 116 9.99 -29.61 -29.53
CA LEU A 116 8.72 -29.22 -28.89
C LEU A 116 7.48 -29.61 -29.70
N SER A 117 7.64 -29.99 -30.97
CA SER A 117 6.52 -30.50 -31.79
C SER A 117 6.01 -31.86 -31.32
N GLN A 118 6.84 -32.60 -30.57
CA GLN A 118 6.52 -33.93 -30.07
C GLN A 118 6.05 -33.88 -28.61
N PRO A 119 4.96 -34.58 -28.25
CA PRO A 119 4.51 -34.65 -26.87
C PRO A 119 5.56 -35.39 -26.02
N ASN A 120 5.91 -34.82 -24.87
CA ASN A 120 6.83 -35.45 -23.95
C ASN A 120 6.07 -36.42 -23.02
N PRO A 121 6.36 -37.74 -23.05
CA PRO A 121 5.69 -38.72 -22.19
C PRO A 121 5.97 -38.50 -20.69
N LYS A 122 7.04 -37.80 -20.33
CA LYS A 122 7.34 -37.41 -18.94
C LYS A 122 6.51 -36.19 -18.46
N GLY A 123 5.78 -35.55 -19.37
CA GLY A 123 4.95 -34.39 -19.10
C GLY A 123 5.72 -33.07 -19.14
N GLN A 124 5.02 -32.01 -18.73
CA GLN A 124 5.50 -30.62 -18.77
C GLN A 124 5.49 -30.02 -17.37
N PHE A 125 6.35 -29.02 -17.15
CA PHE A 125 6.35 -28.18 -15.95
C PHE A 125 6.59 -26.74 -16.37
N VAL A 126 5.59 -25.88 -16.18
CA VAL A 126 5.68 -24.47 -16.55
C VAL A 126 5.45 -23.63 -15.31
N MET A 127 6.31 -22.64 -15.11
CA MET A 127 6.24 -21.72 -14.00
C MET A 127 6.62 -20.32 -14.48
N VAL A 128 5.96 -19.31 -13.92
CA VAL A 128 6.29 -17.90 -14.15
C VAL A 128 6.92 -17.40 -12.86
N ILE A 129 8.06 -16.71 -12.95
CA ILE A 129 8.62 -16.04 -11.78
C ILE A 129 7.61 -14.99 -11.30
N PRO A 130 7.31 -14.87 -9.99
CA PRO A 130 6.62 -13.72 -9.44
C PRO A 130 7.45 -12.48 -9.80
N PRO A 131 6.97 -11.63 -10.72
CA PRO A 131 7.83 -10.66 -11.36
C PRO A 131 8.28 -9.61 -10.33
N PRO A 132 9.58 -9.50 -10.02
CA PRO A 132 10.07 -8.49 -9.08
C PRO A 132 9.76 -7.07 -9.58
N ASN A 133 9.36 -6.21 -8.65
CA ASN A 133 9.08 -4.80 -8.91
C ASN A 133 10.37 -4.06 -9.28
N VAL A 134 10.32 -3.19 -10.30
CA VAL A 134 11.43 -2.32 -10.73
C VAL A 134 11.69 -1.14 -9.75
N THR A 135 11.59 -1.37 -8.44
CA THR A 135 11.71 -0.34 -7.40
C THR A 135 13.08 -0.30 -6.73
N GLY A 136 14.05 -1.12 -7.16
CA GLY A 136 15.37 -1.13 -6.55
C GLY A 136 16.14 -2.43 -6.77
N SER A 137 16.60 -3.05 -5.68
CA SER A 137 17.41 -4.27 -5.69
C SER A 137 16.73 -5.39 -4.92
N CYS A 138 16.97 -6.63 -5.33
CA CYS A 138 16.48 -7.79 -4.63
C CYS A 138 17.05 -7.87 -3.20
N HIS A 139 16.20 -8.27 -2.26
CA HIS A 139 16.53 -8.58 -0.86
C HIS A 139 16.44 -10.09 -0.59
N LEU A 140 16.77 -10.54 0.63
CA LEU A 140 16.80 -11.97 1.00
C LEU A 140 15.49 -12.72 0.72
N GLY A 141 14.33 -12.09 0.91
CA GLY A 141 13.04 -12.68 0.51
C GLY A 141 12.97 -13.07 -0.97
N HIS A 142 13.50 -12.24 -1.89
CA HIS A 142 13.58 -12.59 -3.32
C HIS A 142 14.52 -13.77 -3.55
N ALA A 143 15.66 -13.80 -2.86
CA ALA A 143 16.61 -14.91 -2.95
C ALA A 143 15.98 -16.23 -2.48
N LEU A 144 15.21 -16.21 -1.39
CA LEU A 144 14.49 -17.38 -0.88
C LEU A 144 13.48 -17.91 -1.91
N THR A 145 12.55 -17.06 -2.38
CA THR A 145 11.52 -17.46 -3.36
C THR A 145 12.15 -18.05 -4.61
N ASN A 146 13.10 -17.32 -5.19
CA ASN A 146 13.80 -17.71 -6.41
C ASN A 146 14.61 -19.01 -6.23
N SER A 147 15.22 -19.25 -5.06
CA SER A 147 15.93 -20.51 -4.79
C SER A 147 14.99 -21.71 -4.74
N VAL A 148 13.81 -21.57 -4.13
CA VAL A 148 12.78 -22.63 -4.10
C VAL A 148 12.28 -22.92 -5.50
N GLU A 149 11.96 -21.89 -6.28
CA GLU A 149 11.53 -22.01 -7.67
C GLU A 149 12.60 -22.66 -8.56
N ASP A 150 13.87 -22.27 -8.42
CA ASP A 150 14.96 -22.86 -9.17
C ASP A 150 15.15 -24.34 -8.87
N VAL A 151 15.02 -24.74 -7.59
CA VAL A 151 15.06 -26.15 -7.18
C VAL A 151 13.95 -26.94 -7.89
N LEU A 152 12.73 -26.42 -7.94
CA LEU A 152 11.61 -27.08 -8.63
C LEU A 152 11.86 -27.19 -10.15
N ALA A 153 12.31 -26.10 -10.78
CA ALA A 153 12.61 -26.08 -12.20
C ALA A 153 13.73 -27.09 -12.55
N ARG A 154 14.82 -27.11 -11.77
CA ARG A 154 15.93 -28.06 -11.93
C ARG A 154 15.48 -29.50 -11.70
N TRP A 155 14.75 -29.77 -10.63
CA TRP A 155 14.24 -31.10 -10.30
C TRP A 155 13.37 -31.65 -11.44
N HIS A 156 12.38 -30.88 -11.90
CA HIS A 156 11.52 -31.33 -13.00
C HIS A 156 12.27 -31.51 -14.31
N ARG A 157 13.25 -30.64 -14.61
CA ARG A 157 14.13 -30.78 -15.78
C ARG A 157 14.94 -32.08 -15.69
N MET A 158 15.49 -32.39 -14.52
CA MET A 158 16.25 -33.64 -14.26
C MET A 158 15.37 -34.90 -14.29
N CYS A 159 14.09 -34.81 -13.92
CA CYS A 159 13.12 -35.88 -14.12
C CYS A 159 12.73 -36.10 -15.59
N GLY A 160 13.29 -35.31 -16.51
CA GLY A 160 13.02 -35.40 -17.94
C GLY A 160 11.71 -34.73 -18.36
N LYS A 161 11.06 -33.91 -17.52
CA LYS A 161 9.91 -33.11 -17.96
C LYS A 161 10.34 -31.98 -18.89
N THR A 162 9.45 -31.54 -19.78
CA THR A 162 9.64 -30.30 -20.54
C THR A 162 9.41 -29.13 -19.59
N THR A 163 10.50 -28.53 -19.14
CA THR A 163 10.48 -27.52 -18.07
C THR A 163 10.72 -26.13 -18.63
N LEU A 164 9.80 -25.20 -18.36
CA LEU A 164 9.92 -23.78 -18.68
C LEU A 164 9.73 -22.96 -17.41
N TRP A 165 10.71 -22.11 -17.11
CA TRP A 165 10.60 -21.11 -16.05
C TRP A 165 10.82 -19.72 -16.65
N ILE A 166 9.73 -18.95 -16.72
CA ILE A 166 9.65 -17.68 -17.45
C ILE A 166 10.13 -16.54 -16.55
N PRO A 167 11.17 -15.77 -16.96
CA PRO A 167 11.60 -14.57 -16.26
C PRO A 167 10.76 -13.35 -16.61
N GLY A 168 10.73 -12.37 -15.70
CA GLY A 168 10.17 -11.07 -15.99
C GLY A 168 10.27 -10.09 -14.82
N CYS A 169 9.84 -8.85 -15.05
CA CYS A 169 9.77 -7.79 -14.06
C CYS A 169 8.44 -7.05 -14.13
N ASP A 170 7.97 -6.55 -12.99
CA ASP A 170 6.76 -5.74 -12.89
C ASP A 170 7.11 -4.25 -12.84
N HIS A 171 6.40 -3.45 -13.64
CA HIS A 171 6.45 -2.00 -13.66
C HIS A 171 6.03 -1.38 -12.32
N ALA A 172 5.25 -2.13 -11.52
CA ALA A 172 4.87 -1.81 -10.14
C ALA A 172 4.18 -0.44 -9.95
N GLY A 173 3.56 0.10 -11.02
CA GLY A 173 2.77 1.34 -11.05
C GLY A 173 3.16 2.39 -10.00
N ILE A 174 2.35 2.46 -8.94
CA ILE A 174 2.46 3.42 -7.83
C ILE A 174 3.82 3.37 -7.11
N ALA A 175 4.39 2.17 -6.94
CA ALA A 175 5.62 1.99 -6.19
C ALA A 175 6.81 2.57 -6.96
N THR A 176 6.88 2.31 -8.26
CA THR A 176 7.92 2.90 -9.13
C THR A 176 7.76 4.40 -9.24
N GLN A 177 6.53 4.89 -9.41
CA GLN A 177 6.26 6.32 -9.48
C GLN A 177 6.77 7.06 -8.24
N VAL A 178 6.42 6.57 -7.03
CA VAL A 178 6.86 7.18 -5.77
C VAL A 178 8.38 7.17 -5.60
N VAL A 179 9.05 6.09 -6.02
CA VAL A 179 10.52 6.01 -5.93
C VAL A 179 11.19 7.02 -6.88
N VAL A 180 10.67 7.17 -8.10
CA VAL A 180 11.19 8.13 -9.07
C VAL A 180 10.89 9.57 -8.65
N GLU A 181 9.71 9.86 -8.11
CA GLU A 181 9.38 11.17 -7.53
C GLU A 181 10.31 11.54 -6.38
N LYS A 182 10.59 10.61 -5.45
CA LYS A 182 11.54 10.83 -4.36
C LYS A 182 12.96 11.07 -4.86
N LYS A 183 13.38 10.35 -5.92
CA LYS A 183 14.68 10.56 -6.56
C LYS A 183 14.76 11.96 -7.17
N LEU A 184 13.74 12.34 -7.93
CA LEU A 184 13.65 13.65 -8.60
C LEU A 184 13.69 14.80 -7.58
N TRP A 185 12.93 14.67 -6.50
CA TRP A 185 12.94 15.65 -5.41
C TRP A 185 14.32 15.77 -4.75
N ARG A 186 14.98 14.64 -4.47
CA ARG A 186 16.31 14.63 -3.84
C ARG A 186 17.42 15.19 -4.74
N GLU A 187 17.35 14.92 -6.04
CA GLU A 187 18.41 15.30 -6.99
C GLU A 187 18.20 16.69 -7.60
N GLN A 188 16.96 17.13 -7.79
CA GLN A 188 16.64 18.36 -8.51
C GLN A 188 15.72 19.31 -7.73
N GLY A 189 15.14 18.89 -6.59
CA GLY A 189 14.16 19.69 -5.86
C GLY A 189 12.86 19.92 -6.62
N LYS A 190 12.57 19.11 -7.65
CA LYS A 190 11.39 19.23 -8.51
C LYS A 190 10.39 18.11 -8.26
N SER A 191 9.12 18.41 -8.38
CA SER A 191 8.01 17.45 -8.38
C SER A 191 7.73 16.94 -9.79
N ARG A 192 6.92 15.87 -9.90
CA ARG A 192 6.43 15.40 -11.21
C ARG A 192 5.67 16.48 -11.98
N HIS A 193 4.98 17.37 -11.27
CA HIS A 193 4.18 18.43 -11.88
C HIS A 193 5.05 19.52 -12.48
N ASP A 194 6.23 19.77 -11.91
CA ASP A 194 7.17 20.78 -12.41
C ASP A 194 7.89 20.34 -13.70
N VAL A 195 8.07 19.04 -13.90
CA VAL A 195 8.73 18.49 -15.10
C VAL A 195 7.76 18.15 -16.23
N GLY A 196 6.47 17.97 -15.93
CA GLY A 196 5.46 17.55 -16.90
C GLY A 196 5.43 16.03 -17.12
N ARG A 197 4.36 15.54 -17.77
CA ARG A 197 4.05 14.11 -17.84
C ARG A 197 5.04 13.34 -18.72
N GLU A 198 5.35 13.87 -19.89
CA GLU A 198 6.19 13.24 -20.90
C GLU A 198 7.62 13.05 -20.35
N ALA A 199 8.22 14.13 -19.85
CA ALA A 199 9.55 14.09 -19.24
C ALA A 199 9.59 13.19 -17.99
N PHE A 200 8.53 13.18 -17.18
CA PHE A 200 8.46 12.27 -16.04
C PHE A 200 8.45 10.80 -16.48
N ILE A 201 7.67 10.44 -17.51
CA ILE A 201 7.63 9.07 -18.04
C ILE A 201 9.01 8.65 -18.57
N GLU A 202 9.73 9.55 -19.24
CA GLU A 202 11.12 9.29 -19.67
C GLU A 202 12.06 9.01 -18.49
N HIS A 203 11.94 9.77 -17.40
CA HIS A 203 12.69 9.51 -16.17
C HIS A 203 12.37 8.13 -15.56
N VAL A 204 11.11 7.69 -15.62
CA VAL A 204 10.71 6.37 -15.13
C VAL A 204 11.29 5.26 -16.02
N TRP A 205 11.27 5.41 -17.34
CA TRP A 205 11.91 4.45 -18.27
C TRP A 205 13.42 4.36 -18.04
N LYS A 206 14.10 5.49 -17.85
CA LYS A 206 15.52 5.52 -17.50
C LYS A 206 15.79 4.75 -16.22
N TRP A 207 14.97 4.97 -15.19
CA TRP A 207 15.05 4.22 -13.93
C TRP A 207 14.84 2.71 -14.14
N LYS A 208 13.84 2.32 -14.93
CA LYS A 208 13.56 0.91 -15.26
C LYS A 208 14.77 0.26 -15.93
N ASN A 209 15.39 0.91 -16.90
CA ASN A 209 16.55 0.37 -17.59
C ASN A 209 17.75 0.22 -16.64
N GLU A 210 18.03 1.23 -15.80
CA GLU A 210 19.10 1.15 -14.80
C GLU A 210 18.88 0.06 -13.73
N LYS A 211 17.65 -0.14 -13.26
CA LYS A 211 17.34 -1.07 -12.16
C LYS A 211 16.93 -2.47 -12.61
N GLY A 212 16.21 -2.60 -13.71
CA GLY A 212 15.81 -3.88 -14.29
C GLY A 212 17.02 -4.76 -14.59
N ASP A 213 18.07 -4.18 -15.19
CA ASP A 213 19.30 -4.89 -15.49
C ASP A 213 20.00 -5.42 -14.23
N ARG A 214 19.94 -4.64 -13.14
CA ARG A 214 20.49 -5.06 -11.84
C ARG A 214 19.74 -6.24 -11.25
N ILE A 215 18.40 -6.24 -11.32
CA ILE A 215 17.58 -7.37 -10.84
C ILE A 215 17.95 -8.64 -11.62
N TYR A 216 18.02 -8.55 -12.95
CA TYR A 216 18.41 -9.67 -13.78
C TYR A 216 19.83 -10.16 -13.49
N HIS A 217 20.78 -9.25 -13.27
CA HIS A 217 22.13 -9.63 -12.84
C HIS A 217 22.12 -10.35 -11.48
N GLN A 218 21.32 -9.90 -10.51
CA GLN A 218 21.20 -10.57 -9.20
C GLN A 218 20.65 -11.99 -9.34
N LEU A 219 19.61 -12.20 -10.16
CA LEU A 219 19.02 -13.52 -10.43
C LEU A 219 20.03 -14.44 -11.15
N ARG A 220 20.76 -13.93 -12.15
CA ARG A 220 21.87 -14.68 -12.78
C ARG A 220 22.95 -15.06 -11.79
N ARG A 221 23.33 -14.12 -10.91
CA ARG A 221 24.35 -14.35 -9.89
C ARG A 221 23.94 -15.37 -8.83
N LEU A 222 22.64 -15.48 -8.54
CA LEU A 222 22.08 -16.54 -7.69
C LEU A 222 22.07 -17.91 -8.39
N GLY A 223 22.28 -17.96 -9.70
CA GLY A 223 22.29 -19.21 -10.46
C GLY A 223 20.92 -19.66 -10.97
N SER A 224 19.90 -18.78 -10.99
CA SER A 224 18.55 -19.14 -11.45
C SER A 224 18.53 -19.71 -12.87
N SER A 225 17.92 -20.87 -13.07
CA SER A 225 17.79 -21.54 -14.37
C SER A 225 16.60 -21.06 -15.21
N LEU A 226 16.46 -19.74 -15.31
CA LEU A 226 15.43 -19.02 -16.07
C LEU A 226 15.73 -19.02 -17.57
N ASP A 227 14.68 -19.03 -18.40
CA ASP A 227 14.81 -18.83 -19.85
C ASP A 227 14.85 -17.33 -20.20
N TRP A 228 16.04 -16.74 -20.18
CA TRP A 228 16.25 -15.32 -20.49
C TRP A 228 15.86 -14.91 -21.90
N SER A 229 15.66 -15.84 -22.84
CA SER A 229 15.18 -15.51 -24.18
C SER A 229 13.70 -15.10 -24.21
N ARG A 230 12.98 -15.34 -23.10
CA ARG A 230 11.56 -15.03 -22.92
C ARG A 230 11.34 -14.03 -21.77
N VAL A 231 12.29 -13.11 -21.56
CA VAL A 231 12.13 -12.06 -20.56
C VAL A 231 10.95 -11.16 -20.95
N PHE A 232 10.05 -10.90 -20.01
CA PHE A 232 8.98 -9.94 -20.20
C PHE A 232 9.03 -8.84 -19.14
N PHE A 233 8.64 -7.65 -19.54
CA PHE A 233 8.31 -6.56 -18.65
C PHE A 233 6.82 -6.25 -18.80
N SER A 234 6.12 -6.05 -17.69
CA SER A 234 4.65 -5.88 -17.71
C SER A 234 4.13 -4.79 -18.67
N MET A 235 4.94 -3.79 -19.03
CA MET A 235 4.58 -2.74 -20.01
C MET A 235 5.23 -2.92 -21.38
N ASP A 236 5.77 -4.09 -21.70
CA ASP A 236 6.15 -4.42 -23.08
C ASP A 236 4.90 -4.44 -23.97
N ASP A 237 5.07 -4.20 -25.27
CA ASP A 237 3.95 -4.01 -26.21
C ASP A 237 2.99 -5.20 -26.22
N ASN A 238 3.53 -6.42 -26.26
CA ASN A 238 2.73 -7.65 -26.29
C ASN A 238 1.88 -7.86 -25.02
N LEU A 239 2.40 -7.51 -23.84
CA LEU A 239 1.66 -7.59 -22.58
C LEU A 239 0.68 -6.43 -22.43
N SER A 240 1.03 -5.24 -22.93
CA SER A 240 0.14 -4.10 -22.98
C SER A 240 -1.08 -4.36 -23.87
N GLU A 241 -0.89 -5.02 -25.01
CA GLU A 241 -1.98 -5.50 -25.87
C GLU A 241 -2.86 -6.54 -25.15
N ALA A 242 -2.26 -7.47 -24.40
CA ALA A 242 -3.02 -8.45 -23.63
C ALA A 242 -3.89 -7.79 -22.54
N VAL A 243 -3.37 -6.76 -21.85
CA VAL A 243 -4.14 -5.98 -20.86
C VAL A 243 -5.28 -5.22 -21.53
N LEU A 244 -5.03 -4.61 -22.70
CA LEU A 244 -6.06 -3.91 -23.48
C LEU A 244 -7.18 -4.86 -23.88
N GLU A 245 -6.86 -6.01 -24.48
CA GLU A 245 -7.84 -7.01 -24.89
C GLU A 245 -8.62 -7.58 -23.69
N ALA A 246 -7.94 -7.83 -22.56
CA ALA A 246 -8.61 -8.25 -21.34
C ALA A 246 -9.61 -7.20 -20.83
N PHE A 247 -9.23 -5.92 -20.85
CA PHE A 247 -10.12 -4.84 -20.43
C PHE A 247 -11.36 -4.74 -21.33
N VAL A 248 -11.16 -4.70 -22.66
CA VAL A 248 -12.26 -4.60 -23.63
C VAL A 248 -13.22 -5.79 -23.49
N ARG A 249 -12.69 -7.02 -23.45
CA ARG A 249 -13.50 -8.23 -23.34
C ARG A 249 -14.30 -8.30 -22.04
N LEU A 250 -13.70 -7.90 -20.92
CA LEU A 250 -14.40 -7.89 -19.62
C LEU A 250 -15.43 -6.76 -19.54
N HIS A 251 -15.18 -5.63 -20.19
CA HIS A 251 -16.15 -4.54 -20.31
C HIS A 251 -17.36 -4.94 -21.17
N GLU A 252 -17.13 -5.54 -22.33
CA GLU A 252 -18.21 -6.01 -23.23
C GLU A 252 -19.10 -7.07 -22.57
N LYS A 253 -18.55 -7.84 -21.62
CA LYS A 253 -19.31 -8.79 -20.80
C LYS A 253 -20.03 -8.14 -19.60
N GLY A 254 -19.91 -6.83 -19.39
CA GLY A 254 -20.46 -6.12 -18.23
C GLY A 254 -19.75 -6.41 -16.90
N VAL A 255 -18.63 -7.13 -16.92
CA VAL A 255 -17.82 -7.45 -15.72
C VAL A 255 -17.03 -6.22 -15.28
N ILE A 256 -16.42 -5.50 -16.23
CA ILE A 256 -15.85 -4.18 -15.98
C ILE A 256 -16.91 -3.12 -16.24
N TYR A 257 -17.06 -2.19 -15.30
CA TYR A 257 -18.02 -1.10 -15.41
C TYR A 257 -17.50 0.17 -14.73
N ARG A 258 -18.13 1.30 -15.03
CA ARG A 258 -17.80 2.60 -14.43
C ARG A 258 -18.88 3.00 -13.43
N SER A 259 -18.48 3.47 -12.26
CA SER A 259 -19.40 3.92 -11.21
C SER A 259 -18.80 5.05 -10.40
N THR A 260 -19.63 5.96 -9.92
CA THR A 260 -19.25 6.98 -8.94
C THR A 260 -19.51 6.43 -7.55
N ARG A 261 -18.43 6.15 -6.80
CA ARG A 261 -18.51 5.61 -5.43
C ARG A 261 -17.48 6.29 -4.55
N LEU A 262 -17.59 6.00 -3.27
CA LEU A 262 -16.60 6.37 -2.30
C LEU A 262 -15.37 5.48 -2.48
N VAL A 263 -14.20 6.11 -2.63
CA VAL A 263 -12.92 5.44 -2.85
C VAL A 263 -11.93 5.83 -1.78
N ASN A 264 -11.04 4.89 -1.46
CA ASN A 264 -9.87 5.19 -0.65
C ASN A 264 -8.93 6.05 -1.48
N TRP A 265 -8.76 7.30 -1.10
CA TRP A 265 -7.93 8.27 -1.78
C TRP A 265 -6.67 8.59 -0.97
N SER A 266 -5.51 8.66 -1.63
CA SER A 266 -4.32 9.23 -1.02
C SER A 266 -4.13 10.65 -1.54
N CYS A 267 -4.32 11.65 -0.67
CA CYS A 267 -4.14 13.06 -1.02
C CYS A 267 -2.70 13.37 -1.44
N THR A 268 -1.72 12.74 -0.78
CA THR A 268 -0.30 12.85 -1.16
C THR A 268 -0.03 12.33 -2.59
N LEU A 269 -0.59 11.18 -2.96
CA LEU A 269 -0.35 10.57 -4.28
C LEU A 269 -1.32 11.10 -5.36
N LYS A 270 -2.39 11.78 -4.94
CA LYS A 270 -3.52 12.21 -5.76
C LYS A 270 -4.08 11.06 -6.61
N SER A 271 -4.32 9.92 -5.96
CA SER A 271 -4.84 8.72 -6.62
C SER A 271 -5.71 7.89 -5.68
N ALA A 272 -6.71 7.23 -6.29
CA ALA A 272 -7.39 6.13 -5.66
C ALA A 272 -6.40 4.98 -5.35
N ILE A 273 -6.65 4.26 -4.26
CA ILE A 273 -5.94 3.05 -3.85
C ILE A 273 -6.96 1.96 -3.49
N SER A 274 -6.57 0.71 -3.65
CA SER A 274 -7.41 -0.44 -3.29
C SER A 274 -7.37 -0.74 -1.78
N ASP A 275 -8.33 -1.51 -1.28
CA ASP A 275 -8.39 -1.90 0.13
C ASP A 275 -7.13 -2.61 0.63
N ILE A 276 -6.47 -3.40 -0.22
CA ILE A 276 -5.21 -4.09 0.12
C ILE A 276 -4.01 -3.13 0.23
N GLU A 277 -4.12 -1.93 -0.32
CA GLU A 277 -3.09 -0.89 -0.24
C GLU A 277 -3.26 0.00 1.00
N VAL A 278 -4.30 -0.24 1.81
CA VAL A 278 -4.61 0.46 3.05
C VAL A 278 -4.18 -0.38 4.26
N ASN A 279 -3.22 0.14 5.02
CA ASN A 279 -2.86 -0.42 6.32
C ASN A 279 -3.86 0.07 7.38
N LYS A 280 -4.30 -0.83 8.24
CA LYS A 280 -5.14 -0.50 9.40
C LYS A 280 -4.24 -0.35 10.63
N GLU A 281 -4.01 0.88 11.07
CA GLU A 281 -3.26 1.15 12.30
C GLU A 281 -4.22 1.26 13.49
N GLU A 282 -4.11 0.30 14.41
CA GLU A 282 -4.91 0.27 15.64
C GLU A 282 -4.29 1.20 16.68
N LEU A 283 -5.09 2.17 17.15
CA LEU A 283 -4.72 3.08 18.21
C LEU A 283 -5.51 2.70 19.48
N SER A 284 -4.81 2.50 20.59
CA SER A 284 -5.44 2.21 21.88
C SER A 284 -6.07 3.44 22.57
N GLY A 285 -5.90 4.62 22.00
CA GLY A 285 -6.35 5.90 22.54
C GLY A 285 -5.63 7.07 21.88
N ARG A 286 -5.63 8.22 22.55
CA ARG A 286 -5.09 9.48 22.02
C ARG A 286 -3.63 9.33 21.60
N THR A 287 -3.37 9.54 20.31
CA THR A 287 -2.06 9.33 19.70
C THR A 287 -1.77 10.44 18.68
N PHE A 288 -0.53 10.94 18.68
CA PHE A 288 -0.06 11.93 17.71
C PHE A 288 0.73 11.23 16.59
N LEU A 289 0.18 11.22 15.38
CA LEU A 289 0.79 10.59 14.21
C LEU A 289 1.46 11.63 13.31
N ALA A 290 2.59 11.25 12.71
CA ALA A 290 3.22 12.07 11.68
C ALA A 290 2.49 11.86 10.35
N VAL A 291 2.05 12.95 9.73
CA VAL A 291 1.34 12.91 8.45
C VAL A 291 2.19 13.64 7.40
N PRO A 292 2.42 13.04 6.21
CA PRO A 292 3.09 13.73 5.10
C PRO A 292 2.45 15.07 4.77
N GLY A 293 3.27 16.11 4.58
CA GLY A 293 2.81 17.47 4.29
C GLY A 293 2.54 18.35 5.52
N TYR A 294 2.56 17.77 6.73
CA TYR A 294 2.34 18.51 7.98
C TYR A 294 3.64 18.61 8.80
N LYS A 295 3.92 19.81 9.34
CA LYS A 295 5.09 20.04 10.20
C LYS A 295 4.89 19.42 11.58
N ASP A 296 3.69 19.61 12.15
CA ASP A 296 3.32 19.08 13.45
C ASP A 296 2.66 17.71 13.31
N LYS A 297 2.79 16.89 14.35
CA LYS A 297 2.02 15.66 14.45
C LYS A 297 0.53 15.98 14.62
N VAL A 298 -0.31 15.17 14.00
CA VAL A 298 -1.76 15.32 14.03
C VAL A 298 -2.35 14.40 15.10
N GLU A 299 -3.31 14.92 15.87
CA GLU A 299 -3.99 14.18 16.94
C GLU A 299 -5.05 13.23 16.36
N PHE A 300 -4.98 11.96 16.75
CA PHE A 300 -5.96 10.90 16.48
C PHE A 300 -6.26 10.14 17.77
N GLY A 301 -7.24 9.22 17.74
CA GLY A 301 -7.64 8.45 18.91
C GLY A 301 -8.42 9.26 19.94
N VAL A 302 -9.16 10.25 19.46
CA VAL A 302 -10.02 11.12 20.27
C VAL A 302 -11.43 11.16 19.69
N LEU A 303 -12.41 11.26 20.57
CA LEU A 303 -13.82 11.44 20.23
C LEU A 303 -14.25 12.83 20.73
N ILE A 304 -14.60 13.69 19.79
CA ILE A 304 -15.00 15.08 20.03
C ILE A 304 -16.52 15.13 20.08
N GLU A 305 -17.05 15.68 21.18
CA GLU A 305 -18.47 15.92 21.38
C GLU A 305 -18.79 17.40 21.15
N PHE A 306 -19.76 17.69 20.29
CA PHE A 306 -20.21 19.04 20.00
C PHE A 306 -21.70 19.07 19.66
N ALA A 307 -22.32 20.25 19.79
CA ALA A 307 -23.75 20.43 19.69
C ALA A 307 -24.18 21.10 18.38
N TYR A 308 -25.26 20.58 17.80
CA TYR A 308 -26.01 21.18 16.71
C TYR A 308 -27.28 21.86 17.26
N PRO A 309 -27.47 23.18 17.09
CA PRO A 309 -28.72 23.83 17.51
C PRO A 309 -29.90 23.34 16.66
N LEU A 310 -31.04 23.06 17.30
CA LEU A 310 -32.28 22.69 16.59
C LEU A 310 -32.91 23.92 15.94
N GLU A 311 -33.46 23.74 14.74
CA GLU A 311 -34.05 24.83 13.96
C GLU A 311 -35.28 25.46 14.65
N ASP A 312 -36.05 24.66 15.38
CA ASP A 312 -37.24 25.10 16.12
C ASP A 312 -36.91 25.80 17.46
N GLY A 313 -35.63 25.94 17.80
CA GLY A 313 -35.17 26.56 19.04
C GLY A 313 -35.45 25.71 20.29
N SER A 314 -35.90 24.45 20.14
CA SER A 314 -36.23 23.58 21.27
C SER A 314 -35.01 23.07 22.06
N GLY A 315 -33.80 23.33 21.57
CA GLY A 315 -32.56 22.97 22.24
C GLY A 315 -31.43 22.68 21.26
N GLU A 316 -30.60 21.71 21.60
CA GLU A 316 -29.45 21.28 20.83
C GLU A 316 -29.32 19.75 20.82
N LEU A 317 -28.66 19.23 19.79
CA LEU A 317 -28.39 17.81 19.62
C LEU A 317 -26.88 17.59 19.63
N VAL A 318 -26.38 16.87 20.63
CA VAL A 318 -24.95 16.61 20.80
C VAL A 318 -24.56 15.36 20.02
N VAL A 319 -23.59 15.49 19.12
CA VAL A 319 -23.01 14.40 18.34
C VAL A 319 -21.57 14.12 18.78
N ALA A 320 -21.11 12.91 18.53
CA ALA A 320 -19.73 12.50 18.79
C ALA A 320 -19.02 12.14 17.47
N THR A 321 -17.78 12.62 17.25
CA THR A 321 -17.00 12.29 16.05
C THR A 321 -15.49 12.26 16.29
N THR A 322 -14.78 11.43 15.53
CA THR A 322 -13.31 11.41 15.47
C THR A 322 -12.75 12.37 14.41
N ARG A 323 -13.58 12.91 13.52
CA ARG A 323 -13.19 13.74 12.37
C ARG A 323 -14.01 15.03 12.31
N VAL A 324 -13.78 15.95 13.24
CA VAL A 324 -14.58 17.18 13.35
C VAL A 324 -14.47 18.07 12.11
N GLU A 325 -13.36 18.05 11.37
CA GLU A 325 -13.20 18.78 10.10
C GLU A 325 -14.23 18.37 9.03
N THR A 326 -14.69 17.12 9.06
CA THR A 326 -15.70 16.62 8.10
C THR A 326 -17.09 17.14 8.41
N MET A 327 -17.31 17.74 9.59
CA MET A 327 -18.61 18.34 9.94
C MET A 327 -19.06 19.36 8.90
N LEU A 328 -18.11 20.04 8.26
CA LEU A 328 -18.36 21.04 7.24
C LEU A 328 -19.08 20.49 6.01
N GLY A 329 -19.12 19.17 5.83
CA GLY A 329 -19.86 18.48 4.77
C GLY A 329 -21.09 17.73 5.28
N ASP A 330 -21.49 17.91 6.55
CA ASP A 330 -22.64 17.20 7.11
C ASP A 330 -23.91 17.55 6.35
N SER A 331 -24.73 16.54 6.12
CA SER A 331 -26.05 16.68 5.48
C SER A 331 -27.18 16.10 6.31
N GLY A 332 -26.88 15.38 7.38
CA GLY A 332 -27.86 14.86 8.32
C GLY A 332 -27.25 14.45 9.66
N ILE A 333 -28.13 14.04 10.56
CA ILE A 333 -27.78 13.49 11.87
C ILE A 333 -28.57 12.18 12.03
N ALA A 334 -27.90 11.08 12.30
CA ALA A 334 -28.55 9.80 12.54
C ALA A 334 -28.67 9.50 14.03
N VAL A 335 -29.81 8.92 14.41
CA VAL A 335 -30.08 8.39 15.74
C VAL A 335 -30.64 6.98 15.60
N HIS A 336 -30.48 6.15 16.63
CA HIS A 336 -31.04 4.81 16.59
C HIS A 336 -32.59 4.85 16.68
N PRO A 337 -33.35 4.07 15.89
CA PRO A 337 -34.81 4.09 15.89
C PRO A 337 -35.44 3.84 17.27
N GLU A 338 -34.83 2.97 18.06
CA GLU A 338 -35.28 2.61 19.41
C GLU A 338 -34.73 3.50 20.53
N ASP A 339 -33.98 4.56 20.19
CA ASP A 339 -33.48 5.48 21.21
C ASP A 339 -34.56 6.49 21.61
N THR A 340 -35.22 6.21 22.74
CA THR A 340 -36.28 7.04 23.29
C THR A 340 -35.83 8.47 23.59
N ARG A 341 -34.53 8.70 23.82
CA ARG A 341 -33.95 10.04 24.06
C ARG A 341 -34.10 10.96 22.86
N TYR A 342 -34.07 10.42 21.64
CA TYR A 342 -34.03 11.21 20.39
C TYR A 342 -35.17 10.90 19.42
N SER A 343 -35.99 9.89 19.69
CA SER A 343 -37.15 9.50 18.87
C SER A 343 -38.06 10.68 18.45
N HIS A 344 -38.29 11.63 19.36
CA HIS A 344 -39.10 12.82 19.13
C HIS A 344 -38.45 13.89 18.21
N LEU A 345 -37.17 13.73 17.87
CA LEU A 345 -36.41 14.61 16.98
C LEU A 345 -36.34 14.06 15.55
N VAL A 346 -36.70 12.80 15.31
CA VAL A 346 -36.67 12.19 13.97
C VAL A 346 -37.60 12.97 13.02
N GLY A 347 -37.06 13.35 11.85
CA GLY A 347 -37.75 14.17 10.87
C GLY A 347 -37.63 15.69 11.10
N LYS A 348 -37.16 16.14 12.27
CA LYS A 348 -36.82 17.55 12.50
C LYS A 348 -35.49 17.93 11.84
N HIS A 349 -35.20 19.23 11.84
CA HIS A 349 -33.96 19.78 11.31
C HIS A 349 -33.14 20.45 12.40
N ALA A 350 -31.83 20.22 12.35
CA ALA A 350 -30.83 21.00 13.04
C ALA A 350 -30.18 22.00 12.08
N LEU A 351 -29.59 23.07 12.61
CA LEU A 351 -28.86 24.06 11.82
C LEU A 351 -27.36 23.82 11.94
N HIS A 352 -26.67 23.86 10.81
CA HIS A 352 -25.22 23.78 10.81
C HIS A 352 -24.60 25.07 11.40
N PRO A 353 -23.82 25.00 12.49
CA PRO A 353 -23.45 26.19 13.26
C PRO A 353 -22.38 27.07 12.58
N LEU A 354 -21.65 26.50 11.63
CA LEU A 354 -20.56 27.19 10.90
C LEU A 354 -20.89 27.49 9.43
N ILE A 355 -22.00 26.97 8.90
CA ILE A 355 -22.38 27.13 7.49
C ILE A 355 -23.78 27.73 7.45
N PRO A 356 -23.91 29.04 7.18
CA PRO A 356 -25.19 29.72 7.18
C PRO A 356 -26.21 29.04 6.25
N GLY A 357 -27.43 28.87 6.74
CA GLY A 357 -28.57 28.35 5.95
C GLY A 357 -28.58 26.84 5.71
N ARG A 358 -27.56 26.09 6.15
CA ARG A 358 -27.56 24.63 5.99
C ARG A 358 -28.39 23.95 7.08
N ARG A 359 -29.38 23.19 6.64
CA ARG A 359 -30.28 22.38 7.48
C ARG A 359 -29.82 20.92 7.43
N LEU A 360 -29.83 20.26 8.59
CA LEU A 360 -29.42 18.88 8.77
C LEU A 360 -30.65 18.08 9.22
N ARG A 361 -31.11 17.15 8.41
CA ARG A 361 -32.26 16.30 8.76
C ARG A 361 -31.85 15.26 9.79
N VAL A 362 -32.67 15.08 10.84
CA VAL A 362 -32.51 13.99 11.80
C VAL A 362 -33.20 12.73 11.25
N VAL A 363 -32.44 11.64 11.08
CA VAL A 363 -32.91 10.37 10.51
C VAL A 363 -32.75 9.23 11.52
N ALA A 364 -33.61 8.22 11.42
CA ALA A 364 -33.53 7.02 12.26
C ALA A 364 -32.87 5.89 11.47
N ASP A 365 -31.73 5.37 11.95
CA ASP A 365 -30.97 4.31 11.27
C ASP A 365 -30.35 3.34 12.29
N ASP A 366 -30.46 2.04 12.03
CA ASP A 366 -30.00 0.96 12.92
C ASP A 366 -28.47 0.80 12.96
N PHE A 367 -27.75 1.49 12.06
CA PHE A 367 -26.30 1.64 12.13
C PHE A 367 -25.83 2.32 13.42
N VAL A 368 -26.66 3.17 14.03
CA VAL A 368 -26.26 3.98 15.18
C VAL A 368 -26.24 3.15 16.46
N GLU A 369 -25.07 2.96 17.07
CA GLU A 369 -24.97 2.35 18.39
C GLU A 369 -25.45 3.31 19.49
N ARG A 370 -26.47 2.92 20.26
CA ARG A 370 -27.13 3.75 21.28
C ARG A 370 -26.19 4.15 22.42
N GLU A 371 -25.31 3.23 22.81
CA GLU A 371 -24.39 3.37 23.93
C GLU A 371 -23.06 4.03 23.53
N PHE A 372 -22.77 4.14 22.23
CA PHE A 372 -21.51 4.74 21.76
C PHE A 372 -21.61 6.26 21.66
N GLY A 373 -20.66 6.96 22.29
CA GLY A 373 -20.64 8.42 22.32
C GLY A 373 -21.91 9.00 22.95
N THR A 374 -22.69 9.72 22.16
CA THR A 374 -23.98 10.30 22.59
C THR A 374 -25.20 9.49 22.15
N GLY A 375 -25.04 8.47 21.30
CA GLY A 375 -26.15 7.84 20.58
C GLY A 375 -26.66 8.66 19.38
N CYS A 376 -25.97 9.75 19.03
CA CYS A 376 -26.21 10.56 17.84
C CYS A 376 -24.94 10.67 17.01
N VAL A 377 -25.05 10.40 15.71
CA VAL A 377 -23.92 10.40 14.78
C VAL A 377 -24.15 11.45 13.71
N LYS A 378 -23.16 12.32 13.49
CA LYS A 378 -23.18 13.23 12.33
C LYS A 378 -23.00 12.42 11.04
N ILE A 379 -23.75 12.75 10.00
CA ILE A 379 -23.69 12.02 8.72
C ILE A 379 -23.03 12.92 7.66
N THR A 380 -21.85 12.49 7.18
CA THR A 380 -21.10 13.12 6.10
C THR A 380 -20.91 12.15 4.91
N PRO A 381 -21.93 11.95 4.06
CA PRO A 381 -21.94 10.85 3.10
C PRO A 381 -20.80 10.83 2.08
N ALA A 382 -20.13 11.98 1.84
CA ALA A 382 -19.04 12.08 0.88
C ALA A 382 -17.65 11.72 1.44
N HIS A 383 -17.52 11.53 2.76
CA HIS A 383 -16.23 11.43 3.45
C HIS A 383 -16.08 10.24 4.41
N ASP A 384 -17.10 9.40 4.55
CA ASP A 384 -17.05 8.16 5.32
C ASP A 384 -17.91 7.06 4.67
N HIS A 385 -17.42 5.82 4.68
CA HIS A 385 -18.11 4.69 4.02
C HIS A 385 -19.41 4.30 4.71
N ASN A 386 -19.50 4.40 6.04
CA ASN A 386 -20.75 4.11 6.75
C ASN A 386 -21.77 5.23 6.53
N ASP A 387 -21.31 6.47 6.61
CA ASP A 387 -22.16 7.65 6.34
C ASP A 387 -22.67 7.65 4.90
N TYR A 388 -21.90 7.12 3.94
CA TYR A 388 -22.32 6.96 2.55
C TYR A 388 -23.52 6.02 2.42
N ASP A 389 -23.50 4.89 3.12
CA ASP A 389 -24.60 3.92 3.09
C ASP A 389 -25.85 4.47 3.79
N VAL A 390 -25.69 5.13 4.94
CA VAL A 390 -26.80 5.85 5.61
C VAL A 390 -27.35 6.95 4.71
N GLY A 391 -26.49 7.75 4.09
CA GLY A 391 -26.87 8.82 3.19
C GLY A 391 -27.67 8.31 1.99
N LYS A 392 -27.33 7.14 1.45
CA LYS A 392 -28.13 6.48 0.40
C LYS A 392 -29.49 6.00 0.89
N ARG A 393 -29.55 5.37 2.06
CA ARG A 393 -30.81 4.84 2.63
C ARG A 393 -31.83 5.94 2.89
N HIS A 394 -31.37 7.13 3.27
CA HIS A 394 -32.23 8.25 3.68
C HIS A 394 -32.25 9.43 2.69
N ASP A 395 -31.69 9.26 1.49
CA ASP A 395 -31.63 10.28 0.43
C ASP A 395 -31.03 11.62 0.91
N LEU A 396 -29.90 11.54 1.62
CA LEU A 396 -29.18 12.71 2.11
C LEU A 396 -28.23 13.28 1.05
N PRO A 397 -28.06 14.61 0.97
CA PRO A 397 -27.08 15.23 0.06
C PRO A 397 -25.64 14.76 0.28
N PHE A 398 -24.89 14.56 -0.81
CA PHE A 398 -23.49 14.18 -0.79
C PHE A 398 -22.61 15.40 -1.05
N LEU A 399 -22.13 16.04 0.02
CA LEU A 399 -21.35 17.28 -0.04
C LEU A 399 -19.85 17.00 0.09
N THR A 400 -19.11 17.12 -1.01
CA THR A 400 -17.65 16.99 -1.00
C THR A 400 -17.00 18.29 -0.51
N VAL A 401 -16.37 18.23 0.66
CA VAL A 401 -15.70 19.37 1.30
C VAL A 401 -14.19 19.24 1.42
N ILE A 402 -13.61 18.12 0.98
CA ILE A 402 -12.16 17.90 0.92
C ILE A 402 -11.78 17.58 -0.53
N SER A 403 -10.79 18.30 -1.04
CA SER A 403 -10.26 18.18 -2.40
C SER A 403 -9.24 17.04 -2.54
N ASP A 404 -8.82 16.80 -3.77
CA ASP A 404 -7.87 15.74 -4.15
C ASP A 404 -6.50 15.89 -3.49
N ASP A 405 -6.13 17.13 -3.17
CA ASP A 405 -4.91 17.55 -2.49
C ASP A 405 -5.07 17.63 -0.96
N GLY A 406 -6.25 17.30 -0.43
CA GLY A 406 -6.50 17.26 1.01
C GLY A 406 -6.77 18.62 1.64
N ASN A 407 -7.07 19.63 0.81
CA ASN A 407 -7.49 20.97 1.25
C ASN A 407 -9.01 21.06 1.27
N MET A 408 -9.57 21.88 2.17
CA MET A 408 -11.00 22.13 2.21
C MET A 408 -11.48 22.83 0.94
N CYS A 409 -12.61 22.39 0.38
CA CYS A 409 -13.15 22.89 -0.87
C CYS A 409 -14.69 22.89 -0.89
N GLY A 410 -15.27 23.35 -1.99
CA GLY A 410 -16.72 23.36 -2.19
C GLY A 410 -17.42 24.21 -1.14
N ASP A 411 -18.58 23.74 -0.68
CA ASP A 411 -19.43 24.43 0.29
C ASP A 411 -18.98 24.17 1.74
N CYS A 412 -17.67 24.25 2.00
CA CYS A 412 -17.10 24.11 3.34
C CYS A 412 -17.11 25.41 4.16
N GLY A 413 -17.69 26.50 3.61
CA GLY A 413 -17.68 27.83 4.21
C GLY A 413 -16.40 28.61 3.88
N GLU A 414 -16.55 29.90 3.61
CA GLU A 414 -15.45 30.77 3.16
C GLU A 414 -14.31 30.88 4.19
N GLN A 415 -14.60 30.73 5.49
CA GLN A 415 -13.60 30.71 6.54
C GLN A 415 -12.60 29.55 6.40
N PHE A 416 -13.02 28.39 5.90
CA PHE A 416 -12.21 27.17 5.90
C PHE A 416 -11.64 26.82 4.53
N LYS A 417 -12.17 27.43 3.47
CA LYS A 417 -11.83 27.14 2.08
C LYS A 417 -10.32 27.28 1.83
N GLY A 418 -9.73 26.26 1.21
CA GLY A 418 -8.29 26.20 0.93
C GLY A 418 -7.41 25.76 2.10
N MET A 419 -7.93 25.65 3.33
CA MET A 419 -7.14 25.15 4.47
C MET A 419 -6.83 23.66 4.33
N PRO A 420 -5.62 23.19 4.70
CA PRO A 420 -5.34 21.77 4.82
C PRO A 420 -6.28 21.10 5.84
N ARG A 421 -6.81 19.90 5.55
CA ARG A 421 -7.84 19.22 6.37
C ARG A 421 -7.53 19.12 7.87
N PHE A 422 -6.27 18.89 8.26
CA PHE A 422 -5.91 18.79 9.68
C PHE A 422 -5.64 20.16 10.35
N GLU A 423 -5.42 21.21 9.56
CA GLU A 423 -5.45 22.59 10.06
C GLU A 423 -6.89 23.06 10.21
N ALA A 424 -7.75 22.73 9.23
CA ALA A 424 -9.18 22.93 9.31
C ALA A 424 -9.79 22.24 10.54
N ARG A 425 -9.33 21.04 10.90
CA ARG A 425 -9.70 20.37 12.17
C ARG A 425 -9.51 21.27 13.39
N LYS A 426 -8.37 21.96 13.50
CA LYS A 426 -8.07 22.89 14.60
C LYS A 426 -8.95 24.13 14.52
N ALA A 427 -9.13 24.70 13.32
CA ALA A 427 -9.93 25.90 13.08
C ALA A 427 -11.42 25.67 13.39
N VAL A 428 -11.99 24.55 12.93
CA VAL A 428 -13.38 24.14 13.22
C VAL A 428 -13.58 23.98 14.72
N LEU A 429 -12.65 23.31 15.42
CA LEU A 429 -12.73 23.14 16.87
C LEU A 429 -12.70 24.48 17.61
N ALA A 430 -11.86 25.43 17.16
CA ALA A 430 -11.82 26.78 17.72
C ALA A 430 -13.14 27.53 17.50
N ALA A 431 -13.70 27.48 16.28
CA ALA A 431 -14.97 28.11 15.96
C ALA A 431 -16.15 27.53 16.77
N LEU A 432 -16.16 26.21 17.01
CA LEU A 432 -17.15 25.56 17.87
C LEU A 432 -17.04 26.01 19.34
N LYS A 433 -15.82 26.23 19.84
CA LYS A 433 -15.58 26.75 21.20
C LYS A 433 -16.03 28.20 21.34
N GLU A 434 -15.72 29.03 20.34
CA GLU A 434 -16.14 30.44 20.30
C GLU A 434 -17.68 30.57 20.33
N LYS A 435 -18.38 29.68 19.61
CA LYS A 435 -19.85 29.61 19.62
C LYS A 435 -20.44 28.90 20.85
N GLY A 436 -19.61 28.40 21.78
CA GLY A 436 -20.07 27.70 22.97
C GLY A 436 -20.74 26.34 22.69
N LEU A 437 -20.49 25.73 21.53
CA LEU A 437 -21.10 24.46 21.09
C LEU A 437 -20.22 23.22 21.33
N TYR A 438 -18.96 23.42 21.73
CA TYR A 438 -18.08 22.33 22.11
C TYR A 438 -18.48 21.73 23.47
N ARG A 439 -18.57 20.39 23.57
CA ARG A 439 -19.02 19.67 24.78
C ARG A 439 -17.94 18.80 25.42
N GLY A 440 -16.87 18.50 24.71
CA GLY A 440 -15.71 17.83 25.28
C GLY A 440 -14.91 17.03 24.26
N THR A 441 -13.78 16.48 24.71
CA THR A 441 -12.98 15.51 23.94
C THR A 441 -12.57 14.40 24.88
N LYS A 442 -12.86 13.16 24.50
CA LYS A 442 -12.51 11.95 25.25
C LYS A 442 -11.52 11.11 24.46
N ASP A 443 -10.69 10.34 25.16
CA ASP A 443 -9.80 9.38 24.51
C ASP A 443 -10.63 8.21 23.97
N ASN A 444 -10.35 7.81 22.73
CA ASN A 444 -11.13 6.80 22.03
C ASN A 444 -10.20 5.86 21.23
N PRO A 445 -10.19 4.56 21.54
CA PRO A 445 -9.55 3.58 20.68
C PRO A 445 -10.14 3.64 19.27
N MET A 446 -9.31 3.59 18.23
CA MET A 446 -9.78 3.65 16.85
C MET A 446 -8.82 2.97 15.89
N VAL A 447 -9.30 2.68 14.68
CA VAL A 447 -8.49 2.20 13.56
C VAL A 447 -8.31 3.34 12.56
N VAL A 448 -7.07 3.70 12.29
CA VAL A 448 -6.73 4.74 11.32
C VAL A 448 -6.29 4.08 10.00
N PRO A 449 -6.93 4.38 8.87
CA PRO A 449 -6.52 3.87 7.58
C PRO A 449 -5.33 4.68 7.05
N VAL A 450 -4.20 4.01 6.83
CA VAL A 450 -2.93 4.61 6.39
C VAL A 450 -2.54 4.03 5.04
N CYS A 451 -2.20 4.88 4.07
CA CYS A 451 -1.70 4.43 2.78
C CYS A 451 -0.37 3.67 2.96
N SER A 452 -0.31 2.42 2.50
CA SER A 452 0.88 1.58 2.62
C SER A 452 2.15 2.20 2.01
N ARG A 453 1.99 3.06 0.99
CA ARG A 453 3.06 3.69 0.21
C ARG A 453 3.44 5.09 0.69
N SER A 454 2.49 6.02 0.74
CA SER A 454 2.77 7.42 1.11
C SER A 454 2.84 7.64 2.62
N LYS A 455 2.26 6.73 3.41
CA LYS A 455 2.05 6.88 4.87
C LYS A 455 1.10 8.02 5.24
N ASP A 456 0.39 8.56 4.27
CA ASP A 456 -0.69 9.52 4.48
C ASP A 456 -1.95 8.83 5.01
N ILE A 457 -2.79 9.57 5.71
CA ILE A 457 -4.10 9.09 6.16
C ILE A 457 -5.02 9.04 4.96
N VAL A 458 -5.65 7.89 4.73
CA VAL A 458 -6.55 7.69 3.59
C VAL A 458 -7.77 8.59 3.76
N GLU A 459 -8.08 9.34 2.70
CA GLU A 459 -9.30 10.13 2.62
C GLU A 459 -10.36 9.34 1.84
N PRO A 460 -11.53 9.06 2.41
CA PRO A 460 -12.65 8.57 1.62
C PRO A 460 -13.19 9.73 0.76
N LEU A 461 -13.18 9.59 -0.58
CA LEU A 461 -13.72 10.60 -1.51
C LEU A 461 -14.66 9.99 -2.55
N ILE A 462 -15.70 10.73 -2.95
CA ILE A 462 -16.55 10.34 -4.08
C ILE A 462 -15.83 10.62 -5.40
N LYS A 463 -15.54 9.57 -6.16
CA LYS A 463 -14.93 9.69 -7.49
C LYS A 463 -15.54 8.70 -8.49
N PRO A 464 -15.68 9.09 -9.76
CA PRO A 464 -15.97 8.14 -10.84
C PRO A 464 -14.73 7.28 -11.09
N GLN A 465 -14.85 5.96 -10.94
CA GLN A 465 -13.77 4.99 -11.18
C GLN A 465 -14.27 3.77 -11.95
N TRP A 466 -13.33 2.97 -12.43
CA TRP A 466 -13.56 1.68 -13.08
C TRP A 466 -13.46 0.56 -12.06
N TYR A 467 -14.42 -0.36 -12.10
CA TYR A 467 -14.55 -1.49 -11.19
C TYR A 467 -14.66 -2.80 -11.95
N VAL A 468 -14.16 -3.87 -11.35
CA VAL A 468 -14.41 -5.26 -11.74
C VAL A 468 -15.43 -5.85 -10.78
N ARG A 469 -16.51 -6.44 -11.30
CA ARG A 469 -17.43 -7.27 -10.52
C ARG A 469 -16.70 -8.53 -10.06
N CYS A 470 -16.57 -8.69 -8.75
CA CYS A 470 -15.75 -9.77 -8.18
C CYS A 470 -16.55 -10.96 -7.67
N ASP A 471 -17.87 -10.85 -7.54
CA ASP A 471 -18.78 -11.86 -7.01
C ASP A 471 -18.65 -13.23 -7.71
N GLU A 472 -18.99 -13.32 -9.00
CA GLU A 472 -18.92 -14.55 -9.77
C GLU A 472 -17.47 -15.02 -9.97
N MET A 473 -16.52 -14.08 -10.01
CA MET A 473 -15.11 -14.39 -10.17
C MET A 473 -14.55 -15.06 -8.90
N ALA A 474 -14.91 -14.56 -7.72
CA ALA A 474 -14.54 -15.14 -6.44
C ALA A 474 -15.17 -16.52 -6.25
N LYS A 475 -16.45 -16.68 -6.60
CA LYS A 475 -17.13 -17.99 -6.56
C LYS A 475 -16.41 -19.03 -7.42
N ARG A 476 -16.11 -18.72 -8.68
CA ARG A 476 -15.35 -19.62 -9.56
C ARG A 476 -13.98 -19.97 -9.01
N ALA A 477 -13.29 -19.01 -8.39
CA ALA A 477 -11.99 -19.23 -7.77
C ALA A 477 -12.05 -20.18 -6.55
N VAL A 478 -13.15 -20.17 -5.78
CA VAL A 478 -13.41 -21.15 -4.71
C VAL A 478 -13.75 -22.51 -5.32
N ASP A 479 -14.62 -22.54 -6.32
CA ASP A 479 -15.04 -23.78 -6.99
C ASP A 479 -13.85 -24.51 -7.63
N SER A 480 -12.90 -23.79 -8.27
CA SER A 480 -11.67 -24.40 -8.80
C SER A 480 -10.86 -25.14 -7.73
N VAL A 481 -10.82 -24.62 -6.50
CA VAL A 481 -10.11 -25.28 -5.40
C VAL A 481 -10.91 -26.47 -4.87
N ALA A 482 -12.23 -26.30 -4.72
CA ALA A 482 -13.11 -27.36 -4.24
C ALA A 482 -13.17 -28.57 -5.20
N ASN A 483 -13.17 -28.32 -6.51
CA ASN A 483 -13.20 -29.36 -7.55
C ASN A 483 -11.84 -30.02 -7.80
N GLY A 484 -10.75 -29.46 -7.26
CA GLY A 484 -9.39 -29.96 -7.44
C GLY A 484 -8.67 -29.47 -8.71
N ASP A 485 -9.29 -28.58 -9.49
CA ASP A 485 -8.67 -27.94 -10.67
C ASP A 485 -7.48 -27.04 -10.26
N LEU A 486 -7.58 -26.41 -9.08
CA LEU A 486 -6.53 -25.61 -8.46
C LEU A 486 -6.14 -26.22 -7.11
N ARG A 487 -4.88 -26.64 -6.98
CA ARG A 487 -4.34 -27.16 -5.71
C ARG A 487 -3.54 -26.08 -4.98
N LEU A 488 -3.92 -25.82 -3.73
CA LEU A 488 -3.17 -24.93 -2.84
C LEU A 488 -2.30 -25.75 -1.88
N ILE A 489 -1.02 -25.36 -1.74
CA ILE A 489 -0.06 -26.03 -0.85
C ILE A 489 0.53 -24.98 0.10
N PRO A 490 0.54 -25.21 1.43
CA PRO A 490 -0.08 -26.34 2.14
C PRO A 490 -1.62 -26.26 2.17
N ASP A 491 -2.29 -27.37 2.48
CA ASP A 491 -3.76 -27.48 2.52
C ASP A 491 -4.41 -26.48 3.51
N SER A 492 -3.68 -26.06 4.55
CA SER A 492 -4.13 -25.02 5.48
C SER A 492 -4.40 -23.67 4.81
N SER A 493 -3.80 -23.40 3.65
CA SER A 493 -4.03 -22.19 2.84
C SER A 493 -5.45 -22.12 2.28
N VAL A 494 -6.15 -23.24 2.11
CA VAL A 494 -7.52 -23.30 1.58
C VAL A 494 -8.49 -22.52 2.47
N LYS A 495 -8.34 -22.62 3.79
CA LYS A 495 -9.20 -21.86 4.74
C LYS A 495 -9.02 -20.36 4.57
N THR A 496 -7.77 -19.91 4.39
CA THR A 496 -7.47 -18.49 4.18
C THR A 496 -8.00 -18.01 2.82
N TRP A 497 -7.86 -18.83 1.78
CA TRP A 497 -8.40 -18.57 0.44
C TRP A 497 -9.91 -18.38 0.46
N ASN A 498 -10.66 -19.34 1.01
CA ASN A 498 -12.12 -19.28 1.07
C ASN A 498 -12.61 -18.07 1.85
N ARG A 499 -12.04 -17.83 3.04
CA ARG A 499 -12.38 -16.67 3.87
C ARG A 499 -12.17 -15.34 3.12
N TRP A 500 -11.13 -15.26 2.28
CA TRP A 500 -10.86 -14.05 1.51
C TRP A 500 -11.84 -13.88 0.34
N MET A 501 -12.21 -14.98 -0.32
CA MET A 501 -13.16 -14.97 -1.44
C MET A 501 -14.62 -14.72 -1.02
N GLU A 502 -15.04 -15.19 0.16
CA GLU A 502 -16.41 -15.02 0.67
C GLU A 502 -16.80 -13.54 0.91
N GLY A 503 -15.83 -12.69 1.29
CA GLY A 503 -16.03 -11.28 1.58
C GLY A 503 -15.64 -10.33 0.47
N MET A 504 -15.50 -10.82 -0.77
CA MET A 504 -14.94 -10.04 -1.87
C MET A 504 -15.85 -8.88 -2.28
N ARG A 505 -15.27 -7.69 -2.38
CA ARG A 505 -15.92 -6.49 -2.92
C ARG A 505 -15.43 -6.21 -4.34
N ASP A 506 -16.22 -5.43 -5.08
CA ASP A 506 -15.83 -5.01 -6.42
C ASP A 506 -14.50 -4.25 -6.40
N TRP A 507 -13.60 -4.67 -7.27
CA TRP A 507 -12.22 -4.18 -7.27
C TRP A 507 -12.10 -2.90 -8.11
N CYS A 508 -11.72 -1.80 -7.46
CA CYS A 508 -11.35 -0.56 -8.15
C CYS A 508 -10.03 -0.76 -8.92
N ILE A 509 -10.10 -0.73 -10.25
CA ILE A 509 -8.96 -0.99 -11.15
C ILE A 509 -8.35 0.27 -11.77
N SER A 510 -9.01 1.43 -11.69
CA SER A 510 -8.45 2.68 -12.18
C SER A 510 -7.59 3.40 -11.14
N ARG A 511 -6.60 4.15 -11.61
CA ARG A 511 -5.65 4.92 -10.81
C ARG A 511 -5.33 6.24 -11.51
N GLN A 512 -5.06 7.30 -10.74
CA GLN A 512 -4.68 8.62 -11.26
C GLN A 512 -3.15 8.78 -11.28
N LEU A 513 -2.49 7.75 -11.80
CA LEU A 513 -1.04 7.66 -11.93
C LEU A 513 -0.61 8.07 -13.33
N TRP A 514 0.65 8.50 -13.45
CA TRP A 514 1.27 8.79 -14.74
C TRP A 514 1.96 7.56 -15.32
N TRP A 515 2.34 6.62 -14.45
CA TRP A 515 3.00 5.37 -14.81
C TRP A 515 2.05 4.16 -14.71
N GLY A 516 1.98 3.36 -15.77
CA GLY A 516 1.10 2.20 -15.90
C GLY A 516 0.33 2.18 -17.23
N HIS A 517 -0.47 1.13 -17.43
CA HIS A 517 -1.31 1.00 -18.62
C HIS A 517 -2.43 2.04 -18.62
N ARG A 518 -2.63 2.71 -19.76
CA ARG A 518 -3.77 3.63 -19.94
C ARG A 518 -5.03 2.81 -20.16
N VAL A 519 -6.09 3.14 -19.41
CA VAL A 519 -7.41 2.54 -19.62
C VAL A 519 -7.91 2.91 -21.03
N PRO A 520 -8.30 1.92 -21.87
CA PRO A 520 -8.72 2.15 -23.26
C PRO A 520 -10.19 2.59 -23.34
N ALA A 521 -10.51 3.73 -22.71
CA ALA A 521 -11.85 4.32 -22.69
C ALA A 521 -11.82 5.74 -23.24
N TYR A 522 -12.87 6.11 -23.98
CA TYR A 522 -13.00 7.40 -24.66
C TYR A 522 -14.28 8.10 -24.20
N PHE A 523 -14.24 9.42 -24.12
CA PHE A 523 -15.45 10.22 -23.98
C PHE A 523 -15.79 10.78 -25.35
N VAL A 524 -17.04 10.59 -25.77
CA VAL A 524 -17.56 11.18 -26.99
C VAL A 524 -18.34 12.42 -26.58
N VAL A 525 -17.90 13.57 -27.07
CA VAL A 525 -18.55 14.86 -26.81
C VAL A 525 -19.17 15.32 -28.12
N LYS A 526 -20.50 15.46 -28.14
CA LYS A 526 -21.22 16.18 -29.19
C LYS A 526 -21.39 17.62 -28.76
N ASP A 527 -21.30 18.56 -29.69
CA ASP A 527 -21.54 19.97 -29.38
C ASP A 527 -22.91 20.16 -28.72
N GLY A 528 -22.91 20.61 -27.46
CA GLY A 528 -24.13 20.85 -26.67
C GLY A 528 -24.69 19.65 -25.89
N GLU A 529 -24.07 18.45 -25.96
CA GLU A 529 -24.50 17.26 -25.20
C GLU A 529 -23.49 16.87 -24.11
N GLU A 530 -23.97 16.19 -23.06
CA GLU A 530 -23.08 15.66 -22.01
C GLU A 530 -22.17 14.55 -22.56
N PRO A 531 -20.91 14.47 -22.11
CA PRO A 531 -19.95 13.46 -22.58
C PRO A 531 -20.43 12.04 -22.28
N GLU A 532 -20.73 11.26 -23.33
CA GLU A 532 -21.02 9.84 -23.19
C GLU A 532 -19.72 9.03 -23.15
N VAL A 533 -19.62 8.07 -22.24
CA VAL A 533 -18.44 7.21 -22.12
C VAL A 533 -18.59 6.04 -23.07
N SER A 534 -17.95 6.11 -24.23
CA SER A 534 -17.83 4.97 -25.14
C SER A 534 -16.55 4.21 -24.84
N VAL A 535 -16.69 2.93 -24.50
CA VAL A 535 -15.56 2.04 -24.21
C VAL A 535 -15.40 1.06 -25.36
N GLY A 536 -14.15 0.89 -25.79
CA GLY A 536 -13.79 -0.29 -26.57
C GLY A 536 -14.07 -0.15 -28.05
N GLY A 537 -13.38 0.78 -28.68
CA GLY A 537 -12.91 0.56 -30.05
C GLY A 537 -11.42 0.29 -30.01
N ARG A 538 -10.94 -0.79 -30.64
CA ARG A 538 -9.50 -1.03 -30.87
C ARG A 538 -8.85 0.16 -31.59
N VAL A 539 -9.68 0.93 -32.30
CA VAL A 539 -9.36 2.15 -33.03
C VAL A 539 -10.47 3.17 -32.76
N LEU A 540 -10.14 4.46 -32.78
CA LEU A 540 -11.09 5.58 -32.61
C LEU A 540 -12.35 5.43 -33.50
N GLN A 541 -12.18 4.88 -34.70
CA GLN A 541 -13.26 4.61 -35.63
C GLN A 541 -14.34 3.68 -35.03
N THR A 542 -13.96 2.58 -34.39
CA THR A 542 -14.92 1.67 -33.74
C THR A 542 -15.64 2.35 -32.56
N VAL A 543 -14.98 3.27 -31.86
CA VAL A 543 -15.61 4.08 -30.80
C VAL A 543 -16.70 4.97 -31.39
N LEU A 544 -16.38 5.65 -32.51
CA LEU A 544 -17.31 6.53 -33.22
C LEU A 544 -18.48 5.76 -33.85
N MET A 545 -18.24 4.55 -34.38
CA MET A 545 -19.30 3.64 -34.86
C MET A 545 -20.22 3.23 -33.71
N LYS A 546 -19.66 2.73 -32.59
CA LYS A 546 -20.46 2.34 -31.42
C LYS A 546 -21.29 3.50 -30.85
N ALA A 547 -20.79 4.72 -30.99
CA ALA A 547 -21.49 5.93 -30.57
C ALA A 547 -22.44 6.50 -31.66
N GLY A 548 -22.59 5.83 -32.81
CA GLY A 548 -23.52 6.22 -33.87
C GLY A 548 -23.10 7.42 -34.73
N TYR A 549 -21.83 7.82 -34.70
CA TYR A 549 -21.31 8.98 -35.44
C TYR A 549 -20.87 8.66 -36.87
N ILE A 550 -20.64 7.39 -37.18
CA ILE A 550 -20.26 6.90 -38.50
C ILE A 550 -20.95 5.56 -38.75
N GLU A 551 -21.42 5.34 -39.98
CA GLU A 551 -21.98 4.06 -40.42
C GLU A 551 -20.87 3.01 -40.67
N GLU A 552 -21.26 1.73 -40.72
CA GLU A 552 -20.37 0.58 -40.92
C GLU A 552 -19.56 0.60 -42.22
#